data_AF-G4XPJ8-F1
#
_entry.id   AF-G4XPJ8-F1
#
_cell.length_a   1.000
_cell.length_b   1.000
_cell.length_c   1.000
_cell.angle_alpha   90.00
_cell.angle_beta   90.00
_cell.angle_gamma   90.00
#
_symmetry.space_group_name_H-M   'P 1'
#
loop_
_entity.id
_entity.type
_entity.pdbx_description
1 polymer ?
#
loop_
_entity_poly.entity_id
_entity_poly.type
_entity_poly.pdbx_seq_one_letter_code
_entity_poly.pdbx_strand_id
1 'polypeptide(L)'
;MDEMELMADCRISSVYLGISGKHIQCQNESGVVAINNTEVTDEDIENVIHIARSVPISAERKMLHALPQEYSIDMQEGIKNPLGMSGVRMEARAHIITCSNDMAKNIEKCVERCGLEVDQLIFTALASCYSVLTDDEKELGVCVV
;
A
#
# COMPACT_ATOMS: atom_id res chain seq x y z
N MET A 1 2.90 26.59 -14.58
CA MET A 1 4.30 26.16 -14.67
C MET A 1 5.22 27.30 -14.27
N ASP A 2 5.09 28.45 -14.92
CA ASP A 2 5.91 29.64 -14.64
C ASP A 2 5.90 30.08 -13.16
N GLU A 3 4.77 30.10 -12.46
CA GLU A 3 4.74 30.52 -11.04
C GLU A 3 5.40 29.52 -10.07
N MET A 4 5.47 28.23 -10.41
CA MET A 4 6.00 27.20 -9.52
C MET A 4 7.51 27.08 -9.63
N GLU A 5 8.07 27.22 -10.85
CA GLU A 5 9.52 27.26 -11.07
C GLU A 5 10.14 28.56 -10.55
N LEU A 6 9.41 29.69 -10.65
CA LEU A 6 9.89 30.98 -10.17
C LEU A 6 10.06 31.03 -8.64
N MET A 7 9.28 30.24 -7.90
CA MET A 7 9.38 30.16 -6.43
C MET A 7 10.41 29.13 -5.94
N ALA A 8 10.76 28.13 -6.76
CA ALA A 8 11.60 27.01 -6.34
C ALA A 8 13.09 27.13 -6.76
N ASP A 9 13.43 28.03 -7.70
CA ASP A 9 14.79 28.16 -8.29
C ASP A 9 15.39 26.82 -8.75
N CYS A 10 14.54 25.88 -9.15
CA CYS A 10 14.94 24.58 -9.68
C CYS A 10 13.98 24.13 -10.78
N ARG A 11 14.55 23.49 -11.82
CA ARG A 11 13.77 22.81 -12.85
C ARG A 11 13.10 21.60 -12.22
N ILE A 12 11.77 21.62 -12.18
CA ILE A 12 10.99 20.47 -11.72
C ILE A 12 11.02 19.45 -12.86
N SER A 13 11.74 18.34 -12.68
CA SER A 13 11.84 17.26 -13.67
C SER A 13 10.81 16.16 -13.44
N SER A 14 10.40 15.93 -12.18
CA SER A 14 9.49 14.86 -11.82
C SER A 14 8.51 15.27 -10.72
N VAL A 15 7.33 14.64 -10.71
CA VAL A 15 6.26 14.89 -9.74
C VAL A 15 5.67 13.60 -9.20
N TYR A 16 5.36 13.59 -7.91
CA TYR A 16 4.46 12.61 -7.30
C TYR A 16 3.03 13.05 -7.53
N LEU A 17 2.19 12.12 -8.02
CA LEU A 17 0.82 12.48 -8.37
C LEU A 17 -0.19 11.78 -7.47
N GLY A 18 -0.95 12.60 -6.75
CA GLY A 18 -2.08 12.16 -5.95
C GLY A 18 -3.28 11.79 -6.83
N ILE A 19 -3.76 10.55 -6.71
CA ILE A 19 -4.99 10.08 -7.35
C ILE A 19 -6.06 9.88 -6.28
N SER A 20 -7.27 10.36 -6.54
CA SER A 20 -8.46 10.15 -5.70
C SER A 20 -9.72 10.02 -6.55
N GLY A 21 -10.72 9.27 -6.07
CA GLY A 21 -12.04 9.17 -6.71
C GLY A 21 -12.49 7.76 -7.09
N LYS A 22 -13.57 7.67 -7.88
CA LYS A 22 -14.35 6.45 -8.16
C LYS A 22 -13.59 5.32 -8.89
N HIS A 23 -12.40 5.60 -9.39
CA HIS A 23 -11.56 4.68 -10.15
C HIS A 23 -10.54 3.94 -9.26
N ILE A 24 -10.57 4.21 -7.95
CA ILE A 24 -9.78 3.52 -6.94
C ILE A 24 -10.66 2.45 -6.29
N GLN A 25 -10.10 1.25 -6.15
CA GLN A 25 -10.72 0.17 -5.41
C GLN A 25 -9.73 -0.31 -4.36
N CYS A 26 -10.25 -0.49 -3.16
CA CYS A 26 -9.53 -1.10 -2.08
C CYS A 26 -10.12 -2.50 -1.83
N GLN A 27 -9.25 -3.46 -1.58
CA GLN A 27 -9.64 -4.82 -1.21
C GLN A 27 -8.70 -5.33 -0.12
N ASN A 28 -9.25 -6.13 0.80
CA ASN A 28 -8.46 -6.81 1.81
C ASN A 28 -8.09 -8.18 1.25
N GLU A 29 -6.82 -8.50 1.35
CA GLU A 29 -6.27 -9.78 0.94
C GLU A 29 -5.51 -10.41 2.09
N SER A 30 -5.48 -11.73 2.13
CA SER A 30 -4.83 -12.48 3.21
C SER A 30 -3.84 -13.47 2.62
N GLY A 31 -2.61 -13.46 3.12
CA GLY A 31 -1.62 -14.51 2.87
C GLY A 31 -1.62 -15.50 4.02
N VAL A 32 -1.44 -16.79 3.75
CA VAL A 32 -1.40 -17.83 4.78
C VAL A 32 -0.17 -18.70 4.62
N VAL A 33 0.56 -18.92 5.72
CA VAL A 33 1.76 -19.77 5.80
C VAL A 33 1.59 -20.77 6.94
N ALA A 34 2.09 -21.99 6.74
CA ALA A 34 2.17 -23.01 7.78
C ALA A 34 3.44 -22.81 8.62
N ILE A 35 3.30 -22.86 9.94
CA ILE A 35 4.43 -22.72 10.87
C ILE A 35 5.06 -24.10 11.06
N ASN A 36 6.26 -24.32 10.52
CA ASN A 36 6.90 -25.64 10.53
C ASN A 36 7.75 -25.90 11.79
N ASN A 37 8.30 -24.86 12.42
CA ASN A 37 9.34 -24.98 13.45
C ASN A 37 8.82 -24.79 14.88
N THR A 38 7.55 -25.11 15.15
CA THR A 38 6.87 -24.91 16.45
C THR A 38 6.66 -23.44 16.82
N GLU A 39 7.54 -22.53 16.39
CA GLU A 39 7.47 -21.09 16.56
C GLU A 39 7.63 -20.37 15.21
N VAL A 40 7.03 -19.19 15.11
CA VAL A 40 7.16 -18.29 13.95
C VAL A 40 8.58 -17.72 13.89
N THR A 41 9.19 -17.84 12.72
CA THR A 41 10.50 -17.27 12.40
C THR A 41 10.38 -16.00 11.54
N ASP A 42 11.44 -15.20 11.44
CA ASP A 42 11.47 -14.05 10.54
C ASP A 42 11.20 -14.44 9.08
N GLU A 43 11.65 -15.62 8.65
CA GLU A 43 11.39 -16.15 7.31
C GLU A 43 9.90 -16.43 7.08
N ASP A 44 9.19 -16.95 8.08
CA ASP A 44 7.74 -17.16 8.00
C ASP A 44 7.00 -15.82 7.86
N ILE A 45 7.48 -14.78 8.55
CA ILE A 45 6.92 -13.42 8.50
C ILE A 45 7.13 -12.82 7.11
N GLU A 46 8.36 -12.87 6.58
CA GLU A 46 8.65 -12.38 5.24
C GLU A 46 7.81 -13.11 4.18
N ASN A 47 7.67 -14.43 4.30
CA ASN A 47 6.88 -15.25 3.38
C ASN A 47 5.39 -14.91 3.44
N VAL A 48 4.80 -14.78 4.63
CA VAL A 48 3.36 -14.49 4.75
C VAL A 48 3.03 -13.09 4.23
N ILE A 49 3.92 -12.11 4.47
CA ILE A 49 3.80 -10.76 3.92
C ILE A 49 3.92 -10.81 2.39
N HIS A 50 4.88 -11.56 1.87
CA HIS A 50 5.08 -11.69 0.44
C HIS A 50 3.83 -12.26 -0.24
N ILE A 51 3.23 -13.30 0.33
CA ILE A 51 2.00 -13.92 -0.20
C ILE A 51 0.81 -12.95 -0.08
N ALA A 52 0.63 -12.29 1.07
CA ALA A 52 -0.45 -11.34 1.28
C ALA A 52 -0.40 -10.16 0.30
N ARG A 53 0.79 -9.76 -0.15
CA ARG A 53 0.99 -8.71 -1.17
C ARG A 53 0.90 -9.25 -2.60
N SER A 54 1.19 -10.53 -2.82
CA SER A 54 1.26 -11.16 -4.15
C SER A 54 -0.11 -11.67 -4.62
N VAL A 55 -1.09 -10.78 -4.59
CA VAL A 55 -2.45 -11.08 -5.06
C VAL A 55 -2.59 -10.87 -6.56
N PRO A 56 -3.33 -11.74 -7.26
CA PRO A 56 -3.61 -11.56 -8.67
C PRO A 56 -4.50 -10.33 -8.86
N ILE A 57 -3.90 -9.26 -9.37
CA ILE A 57 -4.64 -8.05 -9.77
C ILE A 57 -5.10 -8.24 -11.21
N SER A 58 -6.36 -7.88 -11.49
CA SER A 58 -6.89 -7.86 -12.86
C SER A 58 -5.98 -7.04 -13.77
N ALA A 59 -5.74 -7.52 -14.99
CA ALA A 59 -4.90 -6.84 -15.98
C ALA A 59 -5.38 -5.42 -16.34
N GLU A 60 -6.63 -5.09 -16.04
CA GLU A 60 -7.23 -3.75 -16.21
C GLU A 60 -6.89 -2.78 -15.07
N ARG A 61 -6.20 -3.25 -14.02
CA ARG A 61 -5.90 -2.48 -12.82
C ARG A 61 -4.39 -2.41 -12.54
N LYS A 62 -3.97 -1.31 -11.94
CA LYS A 62 -2.60 -1.06 -11.44
C LYS A 62 -2.61 -1.13 -9.92
N MET A 63 -1.68 -1.86 -9.32
CA MET A 63 -1.45 -1.76 -7.87
C MET A 63 -0.86 -0.37 -7.57
N LEU A 64 -1.45 0.32 -6.60
CA LEU A 64 -0.90 1.57 -6.08
C LEU A 64 -0.16 1.33 -4.77
N HIS A 65 -0.84 0.69 -3.81
CA HIS A 65 -0.32 0.47 -2.46
C HIS A 65 -0.72 -0.90 -1.94
N ALA A 66 0.12 -1.49 -1.11
CA ALA A 66 -0.16 -2.70 -0.35
C ALA A 66 0.29 -2.47 1.10
N LEU A 67 -0.68 -2.36 2.01
CA LEU A 67 -0.47 -2.04 3.41
C LEU A 67 -0.68 -3.28 4.28
N PRO A 68 0.35 -3.81 4.96
CA PRO A 68 0.14 -4.83 5.98
C PRO A 68 -0.67 -4.24 7.14
N GLN A 69 -1.70 -4.96 7.61
CA GLN A 69 -2.54 -4.53 8.73
C GLN A 69 -2.23 -5.34 9.99
N GLU A 70 -2.50 -6.64 9.96
CA GLU A 70 -2.50 -7.49 11.16
C GLU A 70 -2.08 -8.92 10.82
N TYR A 71 -1.55 -9.61 11.83
CA TYR A 71 -1.31 -11.05 11.80
C TYR A 71 -2.37 -11.78 12.64
N SER A 72 -2.69 -12.99 12.22
CA SER A 72 -3.45 -13.94 13.01
C SER A 72 -2.71 -15.28 13.05
N ILE A 73 -2.71 -15.93 14.21
CA ILE A 73 -2.16 -17.27 14.38
C ILE A 73 -3.28 -18.16 14.91
N ASP A 74 -3.59 -19.22 14.17
CA ASP A 74 -4.71 -20.13 14.45
C ASP A 74 -6.05 -19.40 14.63
N MET A 75 -6.58 -19.28 15.86
CA MET A 75 -7.82 -18.54 16.16
C MET A 75 -7.56 -17.20 16.88
N GLN A 76 -6.30 -16.81 17.06
CA GLN A 76 -5.92 -15.56 17.69
C GLN A 76 -5.69 -14.49 16.62
N GLU A 77 -6.54 -13.47 16.61
CA GLU A 77 -6.45 -12.30 15.72
C GLU A 77 -5.81 -11.09 16.43
N GLY A 78 -5.43 -10.06 15.65
CA GLY A 78 -4.90 -8.80 16.18
C GLY A 78 -3.46 -8.87 16.68
N ILE A 79 -2.66 -9.83 16.17
CA ILE A 79 -1.25 -9.97 16.54
C ILE A 79 -0.43 -8.94 15.75
N LYS A 80 0.35 -8.12 16.45
CA LYS A 80 1.25 -7.13 15.83
C LYS A 80 2.61 -7.71 15.47
N ASN A 81 3.18 -8.48 16.40
CA ASN A 81 4.46 -9.14 16.23
C ASN A 81 4.30 -10.65 16.49
N PRO A 82 4.22 -11.47 15.43
CA PRO A 82 4.07 -12.92 15.57
C PRO A 82 5.39 -13.64 15.87
N LEU A 83 6.55 -12.96 15.83
CA LEU A 83 7.86 -13.58 16.00
C LEU A 83 7.98 -14.31 17.35
N GLY A 84 8.38 -15.59 17.29
CA GLY A 84 8.49 -16.45 18.48
C GLY A 84 7.16 -16.95 19.05
N MET A 85 6.03 -16.63 18.42
CA MET A 85 4.74 -17.24 18.81
C MET A 85 4.63 -18.65 18.24
N SER A 86 4.06 -19.57 19.01
CA SER A 86 3.76 -20.92 18.54
C SER A 86 2.38 -21.01 17.91
N GLY A 87 2.26 -21.81 16.85
CA GLY A 87 0.98 -22.08 16.20
C GLY A 87 1.14 -23.06 15.05
N VAL A 88 0.03 -23.37 14.39
CA VAL A 88 0.04 -24.25 13.20
C VAL A 88 -0.02 -23.43 11.92
N ARG A 89 -0.79 -22.35 11.92
CA ARG A 89 -0.96 -21.48 10.74
C ARG A 89 -0.88 -20.01 11.13
N MET A 90 -0.12 -19.25 10.36
CA MET A 90 -0.08 -17.80 10.42
C MET A 90 -0.76 -17.23 9.17
N GLU A 91 -1.62 -16.24 9.37
CA GLU A 91 -2.23 -15.43 8.33
C GLU A 91 -1.80 -13.97 8.51
N ALA A 92 -1.53 -13.28 7.40
CA ALA A 92 -1.29 -11.85 7.38
C ALA A 92 -2.30 -11.18 6.46
N ARG A 93 -2.94 -10.13 6.95
CA ARG A 93 -3.89 -9.32 6.18
C ARG A 93 -3.19 -8.11 5.59
N ALA A 94 -3.37 -7.90 4.29
CA ALA A 94 -2.91 -6.74 3.57
C ALA A 94 -4.09 -6.00 2.94
N HIS A 95 -4.10 -4.68 3.09
CA HIS A 95 -5.02 -3.81 2.40
C HIS A 95 -4.38 -3.37 1.07
N ILE A 96 -4.96 -3.83 -0.02
CA ILE A 96 -4.48 -3.57 -1.38
C ILE A 96 -5.31 -2.46 -1.99
N ILE A 97 -4.63 -1.41 -2.44
CA ILE A 97 -5.23 -0.27 -3.11
C ILE A 97 -4.80 -0.31 -4.57
N THR A 98 -5.78 -0.32 -5.45
CA THR A 98 -5.57 -0.40 -6.90
C THR A 98 -6.34 0.71 -7.62
N CYS A 99 -5.86 1.11 -8.79
CA CYS A 99 -6.59 2.02 -9.68
C CYS A 99 -6.80 1.40 -11.06
N SER A 100 -7.76 1.93 -11.81
CA SER A 100 -7.89 1.62 -13.24
C SER A 100 -6.61 1.97 -14.01
N ASN A 101 -6.14 1.05 -14.85
CA ASN A 101 -4.98 1.27 -15.73
C ASN A 101 -5.22 2.43 -16.70
N ASP A 102 -6.45 2.59 -17.21
CA ASP A 102 -6.79 3.67 -18.13
C ASP A 102 -6.69 5.03 -17.46
N MET A 103 -7.14 5.13 -16.21
CA MET A 103 -7.04 6.38 -15.46
C MET A 103 -5.59 6.72 -15.15
N ALA A 104 -4.79 5.74 -14.69
CA ALA A 104 -3.36 5.93 -14.43
C ALA A 104 -2.64 6.46 -15.68
N LYS A 105 -2.83 5.81 -16.83
CA LYS A 105 -2.22 6.21 -18.11
C LYS A 105 -2.70 7.58 -18.59
N ASN A 106 -3.98 7.90 -18.40
CA ASN A 106 -4.50 9.21 -18.80
C ASN A 106 -3.87 10.34 -18.01
N ILE A 107 -3.67 10.13 -16.69
CA ILE A 107 -3.04 11.16 -15.85
C ILE A 107 -1.55 11.26 -16.14
N GLU A 108 -0.83 10.14 -16.25
CA GLU A 108 0.59 10.11 -16.63
C GLU A 108 0.82 10.87 -17.94
N LYS A 109 0.03 10.58 -18.99
CA LYS A 109 0.11 11.28 -20.27
C LYS A 109 -0.21 12.77 -20.19
N CYS A 110 -1.11 13.19 -19.30
CA CYS A 110 -1.41 14.61 -19.11
C CYS A 110 -0.22 15.36 -18.51
N VAL A 111 0.51 14.74 -17.58
CA VAL A 111 1.70 15.31 -16.96
C VAL A 111 2.90 15.30 -17.91
N GLU A 112 3.10 14.21 -18.65
CA GLU A 112 4.13 14.11 -19.69
C GLU A 112 3.97 15.19 -20.78
N ARG A 113 2.72 15.52 -21.15
CA ARG A 113 2.43 16.62 -22.09
C ARG A 113 2.83 17.99 -21.57
N CYS A 114 2.92 18.15 -20.26
CA CYS A 114 3.46 19.36 -19.65
C CYS A 114 4.99 19.35 -19.59
N GLY A 115 5.68 18.28 -20.00
CA GLY A 115 7.14 18.18 -19.94
C GLY A 115 7.66 17.73 -18.57
N LEU A 116 6.83 17.10 -17.76
CA LEU A 116 7.16 16.56 -16.44
C LEU A 116 7.09 15.03 -16.47
N GLU A 117 7.96 14.37 -15.71
CA GLU A 117 7.89 12.93 -15.50
C GLU A 117 7.06 12.60 -14.24
N VAL A 118 6.36 11.46 -14.25
CA VAL A 118 5.61 10.97 -13.09
C VAL A 118 6.41 9.87 -12.42
N ASP A 119 6.98 10.16 -11.24
CA ASP A 119 7.76 9.18 -10.47
C ASP A 119 6.86 8.10 -9.88
N GLN A 120 5.73 8.50 -9.29
CA GLN A 120 4.80 7.56 -8.69
C GLN A 120 3.38 8.13 -8.58
N LEU A 121 2.40 7.25 -8.76
CA LEU A 121 1.00 7.52 -8.46
C LEU A 121 0.71 7.11 -7.02
N ILE A 122 0.27 8.06 -6.21
CA ILE A 122 -0.01 7.85 -4.79
C ILE A 122 -1.50 8.05 -4.54
N PHE A 123 -2.15 7.15 -3.79
CA PHE A 123 -3.51 7.41 -3.33
C PHE A 123 -3.50 8.56 -2.32
N THR A 124 -4.14 9.67 -2.65
CA THR A 124 -4.03 10.92 -1.87
C THR A 124 -4.51 10.74 -0.43
N ALA A 125 -5.56 9.95 -0.19
CA ALA A 125 -6.03 9.70 1.17
C ALA A 125 -5.02 8.91 2.00
N LEU A 126 -4.27 7.99 1.38
CA LEU A 126 -3.17 7.28 2.03
C LEU A 126 -1.99 8.22 2.31
N ALA A 127 -1.66 9.14 1.40
CA ALA A 127 -0.63 10.16 1.65
C ALA A 127 -1.00 11.07 2.84
N SER A 128 -2.25 11.51 2.92
CA SER A 128 -2.76 12.27 4.07
C SER A 128 -2.74 11.45 5.37
N CYS A 129 -3.07 10.17 5.31
CA CYS A 129 -2.91 9.27 6.46
C CYS A 129 -1.44 9.19 6.90
N TYR A 130 -0.50 8.94 5.99
CA TYR A 130 0.93 8.83 6.34
C TYR A 130 1.55 10.15 6.82
N SER A 131 1.04 11.31 6.38
CA SER A 131 1.56 12.61 6.84
C SER A 131 1.10 12.99 8.25
N VAL A 132 0.11 12.28 8.81
CA VAL A 132 -0.47 12.57 10.12
C VAL A 132 -0.24 11.41 11.10
N LEU A 133 -0.25 10.16 10.63
CA LEU A 133 -0.18 8.97 11.48
C LEU A 133 1.27 8.58 11.77
N THR A 134 1.68 8.68 13.04
CA THR A 134 2.77 7.86 13.59
C THR A 134 2.33 6.39 13.70
N ASP A 135 3.25 5.42 13.71
CA ASP A 135 2.92 3.98 13.71
C ASP A 135 1.93 3.56 14.81
N ASP A 136 1.87 4.30 15.92
CA ASP A 136 0.91 4.11 17.02
C ASP A 136 -0.56 4.48 16.67
N GLU A 137 -0.82 5.37 15.71
CA GLU A 137 -2.18 5.86 15.38
C GLU A 137 -2.90 5.00 14.33
N LYS A 138 -2.19 4.11 13.63
CA LYS A 138 -2.78 3.13 12.70
C LYS A 138 -3.71 2.12 13.38
N GLU A 139 -3.60 1.96 14.70
CA GLU A 139 -4.26 0.89 15.46
C GLU A 139 -5.68 1.19 15.92
N LEU A 140 -6.11 2.46 15.87
CA LEU A 140 -7.40 2.87 16.43
C LEU A 140 -8.52 3.01 15.41
N GLY A 141 -8.27 2.71 14.13
CA GLY A 141 -9.28 2.81 13.08
C GLY A 141 -9.72 4.26 12.87
N VAL A 142 -8.87 5.04 12.20
CA VAL A 142 -9.18 6.45 11.91
C VAL A 142 -9.91 6.56 10.58
N CYS A 143 -11.10 7.14 10.60
CA CYS A 143 -11.79 7.59 9.39
C CYS A 143 -11.21 8.97 9.00
N VAL A 144 -10.42 9.03 7.95
CA VAL A 144 -9.99 10.30 7.35
C VAL A 144 -11.07 10.73 6.37
N VAL A 145 -11.73 11.86 6.67
CA VAL A 145 -12.76 12.49 5.85
C VAL A 145 -12.15 13.60 5.01
#